data_AF-A0AAW6EE67-F1
#
_entry.id   AF-A0AAW6EE67-F1
#
_cell.length_a   1.000
_cell.length_b   1.000
_cell.length_c   1.000
_cell.angle_alpha   90.00
_cell.angle_beta   90.00
_cell.angle_gamma   90.00
#
_symmetry.space_group_name_H-M   'P 1'
#
loop_
_entity.id
_entity.type
_entity.pdbx_description
1 polymer ?
#
loop_
_entity_poly.entity_id
_entity_poly.type
_entity_poly.pdbx_seq_one_letter_code
_entity_poly.pdbx_strand_id
1 'polypeptide(L)'
;MGFKSNQSEAFQNGLKPEGVYECIITAVEERTTKKGSVGLNFTLVIRNDVQGQKYGNSCLFHTIWKKHEPNENDMQVEGYNFAQLMAMGKAAKLPDGKEYDSLKAYCTDLLNKCIRVDLTHKEWNGKERECIDFVNPTKYPECKHKFKSSAPKADSFATKQTGFAMPKTNTQADSAIGSLEDFEDVLTDDGVPF
;
A
#
# COMPACT_ATOMS: atom_id res chain seq x y z
N MET A 1 22.02 -2.17 25.86
CA MET A 1 22.75 -1.50 24.76
C MET A 1 21.85 -0.42 24.19
N GLY A 2 22.31 0.84 24.16
CA GLY A 2 21.57 1.95 23.54
C GLY A 2 21.78 1.97 22.02
N PHE A 3 20.82 2.50 21.28
CA PHE A 3 20.94 2.70 19.83
C PHE A 3 21.44 4.11 19.53
N LYS A 4 22.23 4.26 18.47
CA LYS A 4 22.64 5.57 17.95
C LYS A 4 21.60 5.99 16.91
N SER A 5 20.94 7.11 17.14
CA SER A 5 20.02 7.68 16.16
C SER A 5 20.81 8.16 14.95
N ASN A 6 20.57 7.56 13.78
CA ASN A 6 21.16 7.99 12.51
C ASN A 6 20.07 8.31 11.48
N GLN A 7 19.48 9.50 11.60
CA GLN A 7 18.45 10.00 10.67
C GLN A 7 18.99 10.23 9.26
N SER A 8 20.32 10.26 9.06
CA SER A 8 20.92 10.36 7.73
C SER A 8 20.83 9.06 6.92
N GLU A 9 20.64 7.91 7.60
CA GLU A 9 20.28 6.63 6.98
C GLU A 9 18.77 6.43 6.85
N ALA A 10 17.95 7.42 7.24
CA ALA A 10 16.52 7.35 7.02
C ALA A 10 16.25 7.22 5.52
N PHE A 11 15.42 6.24 5.17
CA PHE A 11 15.01 5.96 3.80
C PHE A 11 14.49 7.24 3.15
N GLN A 12 15.25 7.79 2.20
CA GLN A 12 14.81 8.96 1.45
C GLN A 12 13.69 8.51 0.51
N ASN A 13 12.53 9.14 0.66
CA ASN A 13 11.28 8.82 -0.02
C ASN A 13 11.30 9.31 -1.49
N GLY A 14 12.34 8.94 -2.25
CA GLY A 14 12.54 9.30 -3.65
C GLY A 14 12.04 8.23 -4.61
N LEU A 15 11.68 8.63 -5.82
CA LEU A 15 11.38 7.71 -6.92
C LEU A 15 12.64 6.86 -7.19
N LYS A 16 12.46 5.55 -7.28
CA LYS A 16 13.53 4.64 -7.72
C LYS A 16 13.89 5.01 -9.15
N PRO A 17 15.18 5.12 -9.50
CA PRO A 17 15.61 5.54 -10.82
C PRO A 17 15.06 4.59 -11.88
N GLU A 18 14.79 5.15 -13.05
CA GLU A 18 14.40 4.36 -14.21
C GLU A 18 15.44 3.28 -14.52
N GLY A 19 14.96 2.15 -15.04
CA GLY A 19 15.83 1.04 -15.40
C GLY A 19 15.18 -0.32 -15.22
N VAL A 20 16.00 -1.35 -15.36
CA VAL A 20 15.57 -2.73 -15.38
C VAL A 20 15.75 -3.35 -13.99
N TYR A 21 14.68 -3.95 -13.46
CA TYR A 21 14.67 -4.57 -12.14
C TYR A 21 14.19 -6.02 -12.23
N GLU A 22 14.93 -6.93 -11.60
CA GLU A 22 14.43 -8.28 -11.32
C GLU A 22 13.60 -8.24 -10.04
N CYS A 23 12.38 -8.78 -10.12
CA CYS A 23 11.38 -8.72 -9.08
C CYS A 23 10.72 -10.07 -8.84
N ILE A 24 10.06 -10.21 -7.69
CA ILE A 24 9.21 -11.34 -7.33
C ILE A 24 7.78 -10.83 -7.16
N ILE A 25 6.81 -11.52 -7.74
CA ILE A 25 5.39 -11.23 -7.50
C ILE A 25 5.03 -11.77 -6.12
N THR A 26 4.72 -10.87 -5.17
CA THR A 26 4.45 -11.25 -3.77
C THR A 26 2.98 -11.22 -3.40
N ALA A 27 2.20 -10.37 -4.07
CA ALA A 27 0.76 -10.30 -3.89
C ALA A 27 0.09 -9.86 -5.20
N VAL A 28 -1.14 -10.32 -5.39
CA VAL A 28 -2.04 -9.86 -6.43
C VAL A 28 -3.39 -9.60 -5.77
N GLU A 29 -3.83 -8.36 -5.75
CA GLU A 29 -5.04 -7.93 -5.04
C GLU A 29 -5.93 -7.09 -5.96
N GLU A 30 -7.24 -7.28 -5.88
CA GLU A 30 -8.17 -6.39 -6.56
C GLU A 30 -8.24 -5.06 -5.81
N ARG A 31 -8.14 -3.95 -6.54
CA ARG A 31 -8.28 -2.60 -6.02
C ARG A 31 -9.32 -1.82 -6.81
N THR A 32 -10.05 -0.99 -6.09
CA THR A 32 -11.01 -0.06 -6.69
C THR A 32 -10.58 1.37 -6.38
N THR A 33 -10.49 2.20 -7.40
CA THR A 33 -10.19 3.63 -7.22
C THR A 33 -11.39 4.35 -6.62
N LYS A 34 -11.17 5.54 -6.04
CA LYS A 34 -12.25 6.41 -5.56
C LYS A 34 -13.27 6.76 -6.65
N LYS A 35 -12.88 6.69 -7.92
CA LYS A 35 -13.74 6.95 -9.08
C LYS A 35 -14.48 5.70 -9.59
N GLY A 36 -14.33 4.55 -8.94
CA GLY A 36 -15.01 3.31 -9.30
C GLY A 36 -14.26 2.40 -10.27
N SER A 37 -13.13 2.82 -10.85
CA SER A 37 -12.33 1.93 -11.71
C SER A 37 -11.71 0.79 -10.91
N VAL A 38 -11.94 -0.45 -11.35
CA VAL A 38 -11.43 -1.68 -10.73
C VAL A 38 -10.19 -2.17 -11.49
N GLY A 39 -9.17 -2.64 -10.75
CA GLY A 39 -7.91 -3.11 -11.31
C GLY A 39 -7.28 -4.20 -10.45
N LEU A 40 -6.50 -5.10 -11.07
CA LEU A 40 -5.63 -6.03 -10.36
C LEU A 40 -4.28 -5.38 -10.07
N ASN A 41 -3.95 -5.24 -8.80
CA ASN A 41 -2.71 -4.67 -8.31
C ASN A 41 -1.69 -5.77 -7.98
N PHE A 42 -0.60 -5.79 -8.72
CA PHE A 42 0.54 -6.67 -8.50
C PHE A 42 1.56 -5.94 -7.62
N THR A 43 1.87 -6.55 -6.47
CA THR A 43 2.96 -6.10 -5.59
C THR A 43 4.21 -6.87 -5.95
N LEU A 44 5.17 -6.17 -6.55
CA LEU A 44 6.44 -6.71 -7.00
C LEU A 44 7.53 -6.30 -6.04
N VAL A 45 8.24 -7.26 -5.45
CA VAL A 45 9.39 -6.96 -4.57
C VAL A 45 10.67 -7.09 -5.39
N ILE A 46 11.47 -6.03 -5.40
CA ILE A 46 12.78 -6.02 -6.04
C ILE A 46 13.69 -7.02 -5.33
N ARG A 47 14.27 -7.92 -6.12
CA ARG A 47 15.14 -8.98 -5.62
C ARG A 47 16.40 -8.40 -4.97
N ASN A 48 16.82 -9.02 -3.87
CA ASN A 48 17.98 -8.59 -3.09
C ASN A 48 19.21 -9.48 -3.34
N ASP A 49 19.01 -10.58 -4.05
CA ASP A 49 20.03 -11.57 -4.40
C ASP A 49 20.72 -11.27 -5.75
N VAL A 50 20.16 -10.36 -6.56
CA VAL A 50 20.73 -9.97 -7.85
C VAL A 50 21.75 -8.84 -7.64
N GLN A 51 23.00 -9.08 -8.05
CA GLN A 51 24.09 -8.11 -7.94
C GLN A 51 23.84 -6.89 -8.83
N GLY A 52 24.13 -5.70 -8.30
CA GLY A 52 23.95 -4.42 -9.02
C GLY A 52 22.59 -3.74 -8.83
N GLN A 53 21.60 -4.42 -8.25
CA GLN A 53 20.31 -3.81 -7.90
C GLN A 53 20.36 -3.13 -6.52
N LYS A 54 20.45 -1.80 -6.50
CA LYS A 54 20.54 -1.00 -5.26
C LYS A 54 19.28 -1.01 -4.39
N TYR A 55 18.12 -1.28 -4.98
CA TYR A 55 16.80 -1.12 -4.32
C TYR A 55 16.20 -2.44 -3.85
N GLY A 56 17.01 -3.47 -3.58
CA GLY A 56 16.55 -4.76 -3.09
C GLY A 56 15.63 -4.65 -1.87
N ASN A 57 14.57 -5.47 -1.83
CA ASN A 57 13.46 -5.44 -0.86
C ASN A 57 12.46 -4.28 -1.02
N SER A 58 12.64 -3.37 -1.97
CA SER A 58 11.64 -2.33 -2.23
C SER A 58 10.48 -2.89 -3.04
N CYS A 59 9.28 -2.34 -2.82
CA CYS A 59 8.10 -2.69 -3.61
C CYS A 59 7.97 -1.78 -4.84
N LEU A 60 7.57 -2.38 -5.95
CA LEU A 60 7.02 -1.75 -7.14
C LEU A 60 5.57 -2.22 -7.27
N PHE A 61 4.70 -1.35 -7.78
CA PHE A 61 3.30 -1.66 -7.96
C PHE A 61 2.93 -1.55 -9.44
N HIS A 62 2.28 -2.58 -9.95
CA HIS A 62 1.72 -2.57 -11.30
C HIS A 62 0.23 -2.84 -11.22
N THR A 63 -0.59 -2.00 -11.85
CA THR A 63 -2.04 -2.23 -11.89
C THR A 63 -2.50 -2.51 -13.31
N ILE A 64 -3.15 -3.66 -13.51
CA ILE A 64 -3.85 -4.00 -14.75
C ILE A 64 -5.33 -3.65 -14.54
N TRP A 65 -5.82 -2.65 -15.27
CA TRP A 65 -7.18 -2.14 -15.12
C TRP A 65 -8.18 -2.97 -15.92
N LYS A 66 -9.42 -3.07 -15.44
CA LYS A 66 -10.54 -3.52 -16.26
C LYS A 66 -10.76 -2.52 -17.40
N LYS A 67 -11.03 -3.04 -18.59
CA LYS A 67 -11.42 -2.19 -19.72
C LYS A 67 -12.86 -1.75 -19.58
N HIS A 68 -13.14 -0.53 -20.04
CA HIS A 68 -14.51 -0.04 -20.16
C HIS A 68 -15.31 -0.86 -21.18
N GLU A 69 -14.67 -1.22 -22.30
CA GLU A 69 -15.23 -2.06 -23.36
C GLU A 69 -14.32 -3.29 -23.54
N PRO A 70 -14.54 -4.36 -22.76
CA PRO A 70 -13.78 -5.59 -22.89
C PRO A 70 -14.14 -6.31 -24.19
N ASN A 71 -13.14 -6.84 -24.89
CA ASN A 71 -13.38 -7.76 -26.01
C ASN A 71 -13.59 -9.19 -25.50
N GLU A 72 -13.83 -10.13 -26.41
CA GLU A 72 -14.07 -11.54 -26.08
C GLU A 72 -12.92 -12.18 -25.28
N ASN A 73 -11.67 -11.80 -25.54
CA ASN A 73 -10.51 -12.28 -24.78
C ASN A 73 -10.45 -11.66 -23.38
N ASP A 74 -10.75 -10.36 -23.26
CA ASP A 74 -10.79 -9.68 -21.98
C ASP A 74 -11.93 -10.24 -21.10
N MET A 75 -13.04 -10.68 -21.69
CA MET A 75 -14.15 -11.31 -20.97
C MET A 75 -13.76 -12.65 -20.32
N GLN A 76 -12.85 -13.42 -20.92
CA GLN A 76 -12.32 -14.65 -20.32
C GLN A 76 -11.54 -14.40 -19.02
N VAL A 77 -10.99 -13.19 -18.88
CA VAL A 77 -10.30 -12.71 -17.68
C VAL A 77 -11.12 -11.63 -16.98
N GLU A 78 -12.44 -11.82 -16.88
CA GLU A 78 -13.35 -10.98 -16.08
C GLU A 78 -13.35 -9.46 -16.44
N GLY A 79 -13.01 -9.14 -17.69
CA GLY A 79 -12.92 -7.78 -18.23
C GLY A 79 -11.56 -7.09 -18.02
N TYR A 80 -10.58 -7.78 -17.42
CA TYR A 80 -9.20 -7.30 -17.33
C TYR A 80 -8.51 -7.34 -18.68
N ASN A 81 -7.44 -6.55 -18.86
CA ASN A 81 -6.68 -6.56 -20.10
C ASN A 81 -5.96 -7.91 -20.29
N PHE A 82 -6.47 -8.74 -21.21
CA PHE A 82 -5.97 -10.08 -21.47
C PHE A 82 -4.49 -10.08 -21.90
N ALA A 83 -4.12 -9.18 -22.81
CA ALA A 83 -2.75 -9.11 -23.32
C ALA A 83 -1.73 -8.80 -22.21
N GLN A 84 -2.08 -7.90 -21.29
CA GLN A 84 -1.21 -7.57 -20.14
C GLN A 84 -1.12 -8.74 -19.16
N LEU A 85 -2.23 -9.43 -18.89
CA LEU A 85 -2.20 -10.62 -18.04
C LEU A 85 -1.34 -11.72 -18.66
N MET A 86 -1.52 -12.04 -19.93
CA MET A 86 -0.69 -13.03 -20.62
C MET A 86 0.79 -12.63 -20.68
N ALA A 87 1.11 -11.34 -20.80
CA ALA A 87 2.48 -10.85 -20.69
C ALA A 87 3.09 -11.15 -19.31
N MET A 88 2.32 -11.00 -18.22
CA MET A 88 2.74 -11.41 -16.87
C MET A 88 3.01 -12.91 -16.80
N GLY A 89 2.11 -13.75 -17.34
CA GLY A 89 2.30 -15.21 -17.40
C GLY A 89 3.53 -15.62 -18.20
N LYS A 90 3.74 -15.01 -19.37
CA LYS A 90 4.92 -15.23 -20.21
C LYS A 90 6.20 -14.84 -19.49
N ALA A 91 6.22 -13.70 -18.80
CA ALA A 91 7.36 -13.26 -18.01
C ALA A 91 7.64 -14.18 -16.82
N ALA A 92 6.59 -14.68 -16.18
CA ALA A 92 6.67 -15.66 -15.10
C ALA A 92 7.03 -17.09 -15.58
N LYS A 93 7.15 -17.30 -16.90
CA LYS A 93 7.39 -18.61 -17.55
C LYS A 93 6.34 -19.65 -17.13
N LEU A 94 5.08 -19.25 -17.03
CA LEU A 94 3.98 -20.20 -16.86
C LEU A 94 3.84 -21.07 -18.13
N PRO A 95 3.42 -22.33 -17.99
CA PRO A 95 3.20 -23.20 -19.14
C PRO A 95 2.12 -22.62 -20.05
N ASP A 96 2.44 -22.52 -21.34
CA ASP A 96 1.49 -22.09 -22.35
C ASP A 96 0.40 -23.15 -22.56
N GLY A 97 -0.82 -22.72 -22.83
CA GLY A 97 -1.98 -23.60 -23.00
C GLY A 97 -2.50 -24.27 -21.71
N LYS A 98 -2.00 -23.90 -20.53
CA LYS A 98 -2.62 -24.36 -19.26
C LYS A 98 -3.99 -23.71 -19.10
N GLU A 99 -5.01 -24.54 -18.91
CA GLU A 99 -6.36 -24.11 -18.57
C GLU A 99 -6.45 -23.74 -17.08
N TYR A 100 -7.20 -22.69 -16.78
CA TYR A 100 -7.45 -22.23 -15.41
C TYR A 100 -8.95 -22.09 -15.19
N ASP A 101 -9.44 -22.61 -14.07
CA ASP A 101 -10.87 -22.53 -13.71
C ASP A 101 -11.32 -21.10 -13.36
N SER A 102 -10.37 -20.23 -12.99
CA SER A 102 -10.65 -18.84 -12.61
C SER A 102 -9.40 -17.95 -12.75
N LEU A 103 -9.63 -16.65 -12.89
CA LEU A 103 -8.56 -15.64 -12.85
C LEU A 103 -7.79 -15.70 -11.53
N LYS A 104 -8.45 -16.02 -10.41
CA LYS A 104 -7.80 -16.19 -9.11
C LYS A 104 -6.79 -17.34 -9.11
N ALA A 105 -7.11 -18.47 -9.76
CA ALA A 105 -6.18 -19.59 -9.90
C ALA A 105 -4.95 -19.17 -10.72
N TYR A 106 -5.16 -18.44 -11.81
CA TYR A 106 -4.08 -17.85 -12.61
C TYR A 106 -3.19 -16.90 -11.80
N CYS A 107 -3.79 -15.98 -11.04
CA CYS A 107 -3.06 -15.06 -10.17
C CYS A 107 -2.28 -15.79 -9.07
N THR A 108 -2.81 -16.91 -8.56
CA THR A 108 -2.12 -17.73 -7.55
C THR A 108 -0.87 -18.38 -8.12
N ASP A 109 -0.92 -18.87 -9.36
CA ASP A 109 0.25 -19.45 -10.04
C ASP A 109 1.34 -18.41 -10.37
N LEU A 110 0.95 -17.14 -10.51
CA LEU A 110 1.89 -16.02 -10.65
C LEU A 110 2.60 -15.68 -9.34
N LEU A 111 2.04 -16.03 -8.18
CA LEU A 111 2.68 -15.72 -6.89
C LEU A 111 4.03 -16.41 -6.77
N ASN A 112 4.99 -15.72 -6.17
CA ASN A 112 6.38 -16.12 -5.98
C ASN A 112 7.16 -16.36 -7.29
N LYS A 113 6.60 -16.04 -8.46
CA LYS A 113 7.34 -16.08 -9.73
C LYS A 113 8.24 -14.87 -9.87
N CYS A 114 9.41 -15.11 -10.43
CA CYS A 114 10.39 -14.08 -10.73
C CYS A 114 10.15 -13.52 -12.12
N ILE A 115 10.11 -12.19 -12.22
CA ILE A 115 9.92 -11.45 -13.47
C ILE A 115 10.93 -10.31 -13.55
N ARG A 116 11.18 -9.83 -14.77
CA ARG A 116 11.98 -8.63 -15.02
C ARG A 116 11.06 -7.50 -15.47
N VAL A 117 11.19 -6.33 -14.88
CA VAL A 117 10.37 -5.17 -15.21
C VAL A 117 11.22 -3.97 -15.58
N ASP A 118 10.73 -3.19 -16.54
CA ASP A 118 11.36 -1.95 -16.96
C ASP A 118 10.58 -0.80 -16.31
N LEU A 119 11.22 -0.13 -15.37
CA LEU A 119 10.67 0.97 -14.60
C LEU A 119 10.95 2.29 -15.34
N THR A 120 9.90 3.06 -15.56
CA THR A 120 9.95 4.41 -16.16
C THR A 120 9.23 5.39 -15.24
N HIS A 121 9.52 6.68 -15.36
CA HIS A 121 8.82 7.75 -14.68
C HIS A 121 7.82 8.36 -15.64
N LYS A 122 6.55 8.39 -15.23
CA LYS A 122 5.49 9.06 -15.99
C LYS A 122 4.86 10.14 -15.14
N GLU A 123 4.71 11.31 -15.73
CA GLU A 123 3.96 12.40 -15.12
C GLU A 123 2.46 12.12 -15.25
N TRP A 124 1.76 12.13 -14.11
CA TRP A 124 0.31 12.04 -14.07
C TRP A 124 -0.24 13.09 -13.11
N ASN A 125 -1.02 14.02 -13.65
CA ASN A 125 -1.63 15.11 -12.88
C ASN A 125 -0.58 16.02 -12.19
N GLY A 126 0.51 16.34 -12.89
CA GLY A 126 1.61 17.16 -12.38
C GLY A 126 2.50 16.48 -11.34
N LYS A 127 2.41 15.15 -11.20
CA LYS A 127 3.23 14.35 -10.29
C LYS A 127 3.89 13.21 -11.04
N GLU A 128 5.20 13.13 -10.98
CA GLU A 128 5.96 11.97 -11.45
C GLU A 128 5.66 10.74 -10.60
N ARG A 129 5.50 9.60 -11.28
CA ARG A 129 5.27 8.30 -10.65
C ARG A 129 6.08 7.23 -11.32
N GLU A 130 6.52 6.28 -10.51
CA GLU A 130 7.02 4.99 -10.94
C GLU A 130 5.95 4.23 -11.73
N CYS A 131 6.24 3.90 -12.99
CA CYS A 131 5.39 3.11 -13.87
C CYS A 131 6.18 1.96 -14.48
N ILE A 132 5.55 0.79 -14.57
CA ILE A 132 6.14 -0.37 -15.24
C ILE A 132 5.65 -0.38 -16.68
N ASP A 133 6.59 -0.22 -17.61
CA ASP A 133 6.28 -0.09 -19.04
C ASP A 133 6.31 -1.44 -19.75
N PHE A 134 7.31 -2.26 -19.42
CA PHE A 134 7.46 -3.61 -19.98
C PHE A 134 7.70 -4.65 -18.89
N VAL A 135 7.16 -5.84 -19.14
CA VAL A 135 7.37 -7.03 -18.32
C VAL A 135 8.00 -8.11 -19.19
N ASN A 136 9.13 -8.61 -18.73
CA ASN A 136 10.00 -9.52 -19.45
C ASN A 136 10.31 -10.76 -18.59
N PRO A 137 10.66 -11.89 -19.22
CA PRO A 137 11.15 -13.06 -18.49
C PRO A 137 12.40 -12.74 -17.66
N THR A 138 12.43 -13.26 -16.43
CA THR A 138 13.60 -13.13 -15.55
C THR A 138 14.85 -13.74 -16.19
N LYS A 139 15.99 -13.06 -16.02
CA LYS A 139 17.31 -13.64 -16.36
C LYS A 139 17.81 -14.62 -15.28
N TYR A 140 17.22 -14.60 -14.10
CA TYR A 140 17.64 -15.37 -12.93
C TYR A 140 16.50 -16.28 -12.45
N PRO A 141 16.29 -17.47 -13.06
CA PRO A 141 15.17 -18.33 -12.70
C PRO A 141 15.27 -18.87 -11.27
N GLU A 142 16.48 -19.03 -10.73
CA GLU A 142 16.68 -19.36 -9.32
C GLU A 142 16.42 -18.13 -8.45
N CYS A 143 15.40 -18.19 -7.59
CA CYS A 143 15.10 -17.16 -6.60
C CYS A 143 15.86 -17.42 -5.30
N LYS A 144 16.85 -16.59 -4.97
CA LYS A 144 17.59 -16.66 -3.69
C LYS A 144 17.26 -15.48 -2.77
N HIS A 145 16.15 -14.80 -3.06
CA HIS A 145 15.70 -13.66 -2.27
C HIS A 145 15.40 -14.07 -0.83
N LYS A 146 15.98 -13.34 0.12
CA LYS A 146 15.72 -13.53 1.55
C LYS A 146 14.80 -12.44 2.06
N PHE A 147 13.53 -12.77 2.30
CA PHE A 147 12.61 -11.84 2.95
C PHE A 147 13.06 -11.56 4.38
N LYS A 148 12.87 -10.32 4.85
CA LYS A 148 13.10 -9.99 6.25
C LYS A 148 12.07 -10.74 7.10
N SER A 149 12.55 -11.51 8.08
CA SER A 149 11.70 -12.09 9.12
C SER A 149 10.95 -10.95 9.82
N SER A 150 9.63 -11.07 9.97
CA SER A 150 8.85 -10.13 10.78
C SER A 150 9.42 -10.14 12.20
N ALA A 151 9.80 -8.97 12.71
CA ALA A 151 10.18 -8.84 14.11
C ALA A 151 9.05 -9.40 15.00
N PRO A 152 9.37 -10.07 16.13
CA PRO A 152 8.36 -10.40 17.13
C PRO A 152 7.59 -9.14 17.52
N LYS A 153 6.27 -9.25 17.72
CA LYS A 153 5.41 -8.16 18.18
C LYS A 153 6.12 -7.43 19.32
N ALA A 154 6.50 -6.17 19.09
CA ALA A 154 7.05 -5.33 20.14
C ALA A 154 5.96 -5.12 21.19
N ASP A 155 6.26 -5.43 22.45
CA ASP A 155 5.48 -4.94 23.58
C ASP A 155 5.42 -3.42 23.46
N SER A 156 4.20 -2.89 23.35
CA SER A 156 3.97 -1.45 23.18
C SER A 156 4.59 -0.68 24.35
N PHE A 157 5.49 0.25 24.05
CA PHE A 157 6.01 1.24 25.00
C PHE A 157 4.96 2.28 25.45
N ALA A 158 3.70 2.12 25.04
CA ALA A 158 2.59 2.93 25.51
C ALA A 158 2.09 2.42 26.87
N THR A 159 2.90 2.59 27.91
CA THR A 159 2.34 2.68 29.27
C THR A 159 1.47 3.92 29.27
N LYS A 160 0.15 3.75 29.42
CA LYS A 160 -0.77 4.86 29.67
C LYS A 160 -0.21 5.67 30.83
N GLN A 161 0.27 6.88 30.56
CA GLN A 161 0.55 7.85 31.63
C GLN A 161 -0.80 8.19 32.27
N THR A 162 -1.09 7.56 33.39
CA THR A 162 -2.03 8.10 34.36
C THR A 162 -1.42 9.37 34.93
N GLY A 163 -2.11 10.50 34.75
CA GLY A 163 -1.84 11.73 35.48
C GLY A 163 -1.31 12.87 34.63
N PHE A 164 -2.24 13.60 34.00
CA PHE A 164 -2.10 15.05 33.87
C PHE A 164 -3.26 15.69 34.61
N ALA A 165 -2.93 16.27 35.76
CA ALA A 165 -3.81 17.11 36.55
C ALA A 165 -4.25 18.33 35.72
N MET A 166 -5.54 18.66 35.79
CA MET A 166 -6.10 19.87 35.20
C MET A 166 -5.72 21.11 36.03
N PRO A 167 -5.36 22.25 35.40
CA PRO A 167 -5.19 23.51 36.13
C PRO A 167 -6.54 24.24 36.32
N LYS A 168 -6.93 24.31 37.60
CA LYS A 168 -7.68 25.34 38.36
C LYS A 168 -8.80 26.18 37.71
N THR A 169 -9.93 26.27 38.43
CA THR A 169 -10.67 27.53 38.57
C THR A 169 -11.05 27.79 40.04
N ASN A 170 -10.46 28.88 40.54
CA ASN A 170 -10.82 29.86 41.56
C ASN A 170 -11.30 29.58 43.01
N THR A 171 -10.82 30.54 43.81
CA THR A 171 -10.90 30.87 45.23
C THR A 171 -12.30 31.02 45.83
N GLN A 172 -12.45 30.47 47.04
CA GLN A 172 -13.34 30.77 48.18
C GLN A 172 -14.71 31.44 47.94
N ALA A 173 -15.75 30.77 48.43
CA ALA A 173 -16.63 31.35 49.46
C ALA A 173 -17.23 30.23 50.34
N ASP A 174 -17.43 30.57 51.60
CA ASP A 174 -17.68 29.72 52.76
C ASP A 174 -19.12 29.16 52.84
N SER A 175 -19.27 28.06 53.60
CA SER A 175 -20.49 27.53 54.24
C SER A 175 -21.53 26.68 53.46
N ALA A 176 -21.39 25.36 53.64
CA ALA A 176 -22.40 24.35 54.00
C ALA A 176 -23.71 24.11 53.19
N ILE A 177 -23.75 22.91 52.59
CA ILE A 177 -24.86 21.93 52.47
C ILE A 177 -26.16 22.37 51.75
N GLY A 178 -26.43 21.74 50.60
CA GLY A 178 -27.81 21.61 50.10
C GLY A 178 -27.95 21.36 48.60
N SER A 179 -28.42 20.16 48.27
CA SER A 179 -29.19 19.70 47.09
C SER A 179 -28.82 20.10 45.66
N LEU A 180 -28.90 19.09 44.79
CA LEU A 180 -28.46 19.04 43.40
C LEU A 180 -29.67 19.10 42.46
N GLU A 181 -30.32 20.25 42.37
CA GLU A 181 -31.39 20.52 41.40
C GLU A 181 -31.22 21.94 40.90
N ASP A 182 -31.50 22.16 39.61
CA ASP A 182 -31.63 23.46 38.94
C ASP A 182 -30.46 23.93 38.06
N PHE A 183 -30.26 23.24 36.93
CA PHE A 183 -29.74 23.88 35.71
C PHE A 183 -30.54 23.36 34.51
N GLU A 184 -31.81 23.77 34.44
CA GLU A 184 -32.59 23.76 33.20
C GLU A 184 -32.46 25.11 32.47
N ASP A 185 -32.45 24.98 31.15
CA ASP A 185 -32.42 25.99 30.08
C ASP A 185 -32.95 27.39 30.40
N VAL A 186 -32.16 28.43 30.07
CA VAL A 186 -32.71 29.65 29.46
C VAL A 186 -31.71 30.22 28.44
N LEU A 187 -31.90 29.85 27.17
CA LEU A 187 -31.68 30.75 26.04
C LEU A 187 -33.06 31.29 25.61
N THR A 188 -33.06 32.49 25.00
CA THR A 188 -34.19 33.40 24.70
C THR A 188 -34.49 34.32 25.90
N ASP A 189 -34.72 35.62 25.74
CA ASP A 189 -35.21 36.37 24.59
C ASP A 189 -34.78 37.85 24.72
N ASP A 190 -34.74 38.49 23.56
CA ASP A 190 -34.52 39.91 23.32
C ASP A 190 -35.43 40.84 24.12
N GLY A 191 -34.92 42.04 24.43
CA GLY A 191 -35.78 43.21 24.57
C GLY A 191 -35.31 44.30 25.53
N VAL A 192 -34.75 45.39 24.99
CA VAL A 192 -34.85 46.72 25.60
C VAL A 192 -35.21 47.74 24.50
N PRO A 193 -36.12 48.71 24.74
CA PRO A 193 -37.05 49.26 23.75
C PRO A 193 -36.80 50.73 23.34
N PHE A 194 -37.33 51.13 22.18
CA PHE A 194 -38.27 52.25 21.90
C PHE A 194 -38.27 52.60 20.40
#